data_AF-A0A6C0B7G9-F1
#
_entry.id   AF-A0A6C0B7G9-F1
#
_cell.length_a   1.000
_cell.length_b   1.000
_cell.length_c   1.000
_cell.angle_alpha   90.00
_cell.angle_beta   90.00
_cell.angle_gamma   90.00
#
_symmetry.space_group_name_H-M   'P 1'
#
loop_
_entity.id
_entity.type
_entity.pdbx_description
1 polymer ?
#
loop_
_entity_poly.entity_id
_entity_poly.type
_entity_poly.pdbx_seq_one_letter_code
_entity_poly.pdbx_strand_id
1 'polypeptide(L)'
;MNLILSLKPKLCKNCNFFMPEQLGGKYDVGDYFGKCRKFGFLPVNSSEIEYVYSYKARFNENQCGKSAKFFESAGRDKFLYSE
;
A
#
# COMPACT_ATOMS: atom_id res chain seq x y z
N MET A 1 -18.20 -15.80 -25.54
CA MET A 1 -16.85 -15.88 -24.94
C MET A 1 -16.73 -14.78 -23.90
N ASN A 2 -16.81 -15.12 -22.61
CA ASN A 2 -16.63 -14.14 -21.53
C ASN A 2 -15.14 -14.09 -21.16
N LEU A 3 -14.42 -13.08 -21.66
CA LEU A 3 -13.12 -12.72 -21.10
C LEU A 3 -13.37 -12.09 -19.72
N ILE A 4 -13.33 -12.91 -18.66
CA ILE A 4 -13.05 -12.41 -17.33
C ILE A 4 -11.57 -12.05 -17.34
N LEU A 5 -11.25 -10.83 -17.79
CA LEU A 5 -9.99 -10.18 -17.47
C LEU A 5 -9.94 -10.10 -15.95
N SER A 6 -9.27 -11.07 -15.31
CA SER A 6 -8.95 -11.04 -13.90
C SER A 6 -8.05 -9.83 -13.66
N LEU A 7 -8.67 -8.67 -13.45
CA LEU A 7 -7.99 -7.47 -13.00
C LEU A 7 -7.39 -7.81 -11.64
N LYS A 8 -6.08 -8.09 -11.63
CA LYS A 8 -5.32 -8.37 -10.41
C LYS A 8 -5.73 -7.33 -9.36
N PRO A 9 -6.09 -7.75 -8.13
CA PRO A 9 -6.51 -6.81 -7.11
C PRO A 9 -5.37 -5.83 -6.83
N LYS A 10 -5.68 -4.53 -6.78
CA LYS A 10 -4.75 -3.46 -6.39
C LYS A 10 -4.46 -3.56 -4.90
N LEU A 11 -3.60 -4.50 -4.50
CA LEU A 11 -3.24 -4.75 -3.10
C LEU A 11 -2.23 -3.71 -2.62
N CYS A 12 -2.40 -3.19 -1.40
CA CYS A 12 -1.49 -2.18 -0.85
C CYS A 12 -0.03 -2.64 -0.89
N LYS A 13 0.28 -3.89 -0.52
CA LYS A 13 1.64 -4.46 -0.59
C LYS A 13 2.31 -4.42 -1.96
N ASN A 14 1.53 -4.36 -3.03
CA ASN A 14 2.02 -4.27 -4.40
C ASN A 14 2.17 -2.81 -4.87
N CYS A 15 1.92 -1.84 -3.99
CA CYS A 15 2.01 -0.41 -4.27
C CYS A 15 3.39 0.14 -3.90
N ASN A 16 3.93 1.05 -4.71
CA ASN A 16 5.15 1.80 -4.44
C ASN A 16 5.10 2.63 -3.16
N PHE A 17 3.92 2.93 -2.64
CA PHE A 17 3.76 3.71 -1.40
C PHE A 17 3.65 2.87 -0.14
N PHE A 18 3.66 1.55 -0.26
CA PHE A 18 3.53 0.68 0.88
C PHE A 18 4.83 0.59 1.68
N MET A 19 4.71 0.80 2.98
CA MET A 19 5.77 0.60 3.95
C MET A 19 5.38 -0.61 4.81
N PRO A 20 6.10 -1.73 4.73
CA PRO A 20 5.89 -2.84 5.66
C PRO A 20 6.20 -2.37 7.09
N GLU A 21 5.40 -2.82 8.05
CA GLU A 21 5.66 -2.54 9.46
C GLU A 21 6.58 -3.64 10.01
N GLN A 22 7.56 -3.24 10.83
CA GLN A 22 8.56 -4.17 11.37
C GLN A 22 8.54 -4.16 12.89
N LEU A 23 8.38 -5.33 13.52
CA LEU A 23 8.58 -5.49 14.95
C LEU A 23 10.09 -5.45 15.25
N GLY A 24 10.48 -4.49 16.09
CA GLY A 24 11.88 -4.29 16.48
C GLY A 24 12.83 -4.00 15.30
N GLY A 25 12.30 -3.50 14.17
CA GLY A 25 13.08 -3.24 12.95
C GLY A 25 13.65 -4.49 12.27
N LYS A 26 13.18 -5.69 12.65
CA LYS A 26 13.75 -6.96 12.19
C LYS A 26 12.72 -7.93 11.62
N TYR A 27 11.53 -7.96 12.20
CA TYR A 27 10.52 -8.96 11.84
C TYR A 27 9.34 -8.27 11.14
N ASP A 28 9.08 -8.64 9.89
CA ASP A 28 7.90 -8.19 9.17
C ASP A 28 6.65 -8.73 9.88
N VAL A 29 5.80 -7.84 10.40
CA VAL A 29 4.55 -8.23 11.09
C VAL A 29 3.40 -8.47 10.11
N GLY A 30 3.69 -8.42 8.81
CA GLY A 30 2.79 -8.77 7.75
C GLY A 30 2.09 -7.55 7.13
N ASP A 31 1.58 -7.80 5.92
CA ASP A 31 1.05 -6.77 5.02
C ASP A 31 -0.10 -5.94 5.62
N TYR A 32 -0.83 -6.50 6.59
CA TYR A 32 -2.00 -5.87 7.20
C TYR A 32 -1.67 -4.63 8.03
N PHE A 33 -0.50 -4.59 8.65
CA PHE A 33 -0.09 -3.50 9.53
C PHE A 33 0.75 -2.43 8.82
N GLY A 34 1.03 -2.61 7.53
CA GLY A 34 1.85 -1.66 6.79
C GLY A 34 1.20 -0.28 6.64
N LYS A 35 2.04 0.74 6.53
CA LYS A 35 1.66 2.14 6.36
C LYS A 35 1.72 2.57 4.89
N CYS A 36 1.04 3.66 4.56
CA CYS A 36 1.04 4.26 3.24
C CYS A 36 1.81 5.58 3.27
N ARG A 37 3.01 5.61 2.69
CA ARG A 37 3.88 6.80 2.70
C ARG A 37 3.36 7.99 1.89
N LYS A 38 2.34 7.76 1.06
CA LYS A 38 1.68 8.82 0.28
C LYS A 38 0.89 9.77 1.18
N PHE A 39 0.39 9.28 2.31
CA PHE A 39 -0.40 10.04 3.26
C PHE A 39 0.33 10.05 4.60
N GLY A 40 1.06 11.12 4.84
CA GLY A 40 1.67 11.41 6.12
C GLY A 40 1.31 12.81 6.57
N PHE A 41 1.33 13.03 7.88
CA PHE A 41 1.21 14.35 8.47
C PHE A 41 2.34 14.54 9.47
N LEU A 42 2.76 15.78 9.68
CA LEU A 42 3.73 16.14 10.70
C LEU A 42 2.96 16.65 11.92
N PRO A 43 2.91 15.91 13.04
CA PRO A 43 2.33 16.41 14.28
C PRO A 43 3.08 17.66 14.76
N VAL A 44 2.36 18.63 15.34
CA VAL A 44 2.94 19.91 15.81
C VAL A 44 4.08 19.72 16.82
N ASN A 45 4.05 18.63 17.60
CA ASN A 45 5.02 18.34 18.65
C ASN A 45 6.03 17.26 18.25
N SER A 46 6.14 16.94 16.95
CA SER A 46 7.03 15.90 16.44
C SER A 46 7.90 16.43 15.31
N SER A 47 9.14 15.95 15.26
CA SER A 47 10.05 16.16 14.13
C SER A 47 9.87 15.09 13.04
N GLU A 48 9.01 14.10 13.28
CA GLU A 48 8.83 12.92 12.44
C GLU A 48 7.46 12.90 11.78
N ILE A 49 7.43 12.52 10.50
CA ILE A 49 6.19 12.34 9.74
C ILE A 49 5.50 11.05 10.21
N GLU A 50 4.26 11.18 10.66
CA GLU A 50 3.39 10.05 10.94
C GLU A 50 2.65 9.63 9.67
N TYR A 51 2.96 8.43 9.17
CA TYR A 51 2.27 7.85 8.03
C TYR A 51 1.00 7.10 8.43
N VAL A 52 -0.02 7.21 7.58
CA VAL A 52 -1.32 6.58 7.80
C VAL A 52 -1.24 5.07 7.50
N TYR A 53 -1.87 4.25 8.32
CA TYR A 53 -2.01 2.82 8.03
C TYR A 53 -2.71 2.57 6.69
N SER A 54 -2.21 1.59 5.91
CA SER A 54 -2.71 1.31 4.56
C SER A 54 -4.20 0.97 4.52
N TYR A 55 -4.69 0.24 5.53
CA TYR A 55 -6.13 -0.06 5.62
C TYR A 55 -6.95 1.22 5.83
N LYS A 56 -6.51 2.13 6.71
CA LYS A 56 -7.19 3.43 6.92
C LYS A 56 -7.22 4.25 5.63
N ALA A 57 -6.14 4.25 4.86
CA ALA A 57 -6.10 4.91 3.57
C ALA A 57 -7.09 4.32 2.55
N ARG A 58 -7.44 3.03 2.64
CA ARG A 58 -8.46 2.38 1.80
C ARG A 58 -9.89 2.64 2.27
N PHE A 59 -10.11 2.91 3.57
CA PHE A 59 -11.41 3.28 4.10
C PHE A 59 -11.75 4.77 3.90
N ASN A 60 -10.76 5.61 3.60
CA ASN A 60 -10.95 7.04 3.36
C ASN A 60 -10.95 7.36 1.85
N GLU A 61 -12.10 7.79 1.31
CA GLU A 61 -12.25 8.13 -0.10
C GLU A 61 -11.51 9.42 -0.52
N ASN A 62 -11.11 10.26 0.45
CA ASN A 62 -10.20 11.39 0.19
C ASN A 62 -8.72 10.94 0.08
N GLN A 63 -8.43 9.67 0.38
CA GLN A 63 -7.11 9.05 0.23
C GLN A 63 -7.19 7.97 -0.87
N CYS A 64 -6.68 6.76 -0.63
CA CYS A 64 -6.73 5.68 -1.62
C CYS A 64 -8.15 5.22 -1.93
N GLY A 65 -9.07 5.25 -0.96
CA GLY A 65 -10.45 4.75 -1.11
C GLY A 65 -10.53 3.27 -1.50
N LYS A 66 -11.75 2.76 -1.65
CA LYS A 66 -11.97 1.34 -2.03
C LYS A 66 -11.43 1.01 -3.42
N SER A 67 -11.46 1.97 -4.33
CA SER A 67 -10.98 1.85 -5.73
C SER A 67 -9.46 1.88 -5.89
N ALA A 68 -8.72 2.14 -4.80
CA ALA A 68 -7.27 2.33 -4.83
C ALA A 68 -6.84 3.42 -5.82
N LYS A 69 -7.47 4.60 -5.71
CA LYS A 69 -7.33 5.75 -6.62
C LYS A 69 -5.88 6.15 -6.88
N PHE A 70 -5.04 6.06 -5.86
CA PHE A 70 -3.63 6.45 -5.90
C PHE A 70 -2.66 5.26 -5.91
N PHE A 71 -3.13 4.10 -6.37
CA PHE A 71 -2.29 2.91 -6.49
C PHE A 71 -1.23 3.07 -7.60
N GLU A 72 0.02 2.85 -7.26
CA GLU A 72 1.15 2.82 -8.19
C GLU A 72 1.86 1.49 -8.07
N SER A 73 1.80 0.65 -9.10
CA SER A 73 2.39 -0.71 -9.04
C SER A 73 3.90 -0.64 -8.80
N ALA A 74 4.37 -1.45 -7.86
CA ALA A 74 5.79 -1.55 -7.51
C ALA A 74 6.65 -2.32 -8.52
N GLY A 75 6.11 -2.66 -9.70
CA GLY A 75 6.86 -3.34 -10.75
C GLY A 75 7.26 -4.79 -10.44
N ARG A 76 6.90 -5.32 -9.26
CA ARG A 76 7.14 -6.73 -8.86
C ARG A 76 6.36 -7.76 -9.70
N ASP A 77 5.48 -7.29 -10.60
CA ASP A 77 4.72 -8.13 -11.53
C ASP A 77 5.44 -8.41 -12.88
N LYS A 78 6.66 -7.90 -13.11
CA LYS A 78 7.35 -8.01 -14.42
C LYS A 78 8.05 -9.36 -14.72
N PHE A 79 8.02 -10.36 -13.83
CA PHE A 79 8.83 -11.58 -13.97
C PHE A 79 8.07 -12.92 -13.97
N LEU A 80 6.79 -12.96 -14.37
CA LEU A 80 6.02 -14.22 -14.40
C LEU A 80 5.50 -14.63 -15.78
N TYR A 81 6.12 -14.11 -16.85
CA TYR A 81 5.97 -14.68 -18.20
C TYR A 81 7.32 -14.68 -18.90
N SER A 82 8.12 -15.69 -18.62
CA SER A 82 9.18 -16.18 -19.49
C SER A 82 9.06 -17.70 -19.46
N GLU A 83 8.79 -18.25 -20.65
CA GLU A 83 8.60 -19.67 -21.01
C GLU A 83 7.20 -20.26 -20.80
#